data_AF-A0A936AY16-F1
#
_entry.id   AF-A0A936AY16-F1
#
_cell.length_a   1.000
_cell.length_b   1.000
_cell.length_c   1.000
_cell.angle_alpha   90.00
_cell.angle_beta   90.00
_cell.angle_gamma   90.00
#
_symmetry.space_group_name_H-M   'P 1'
#
loop_
_entity.id
_entity.type
_entity.pdbx_description
1 polymer ?
#
loop_
_entity_poly.entity_id
_entity_poly.type
_entity_poly.pdbx_seq_one_letter_code
_entity_poly.pdbx_strand_id
1 'polypeptide(L)'
;MVERGIANFWGPKLFYRKDTQKWGLSFLINTELTPEGRSPGSLAWAGLANTYFWIDPVKRVTGVFLTQILPFFDLKATNAFRDFEAAVYRAL
;
A
#
# COMPACT_ATOMS: atom_id res chain seq x y z
N MET A 1 -0.19 3.32 22.49
CA MET A 1 0.01 1.84 22.48
C MET A 1 -0.68 1.14 21.30
N VAL A 2 -1.55 1.83 20.52
CA VAL A 2 -2.23 1.26 19.33
C VAL A 2 -1.39 1.36 18.05
N GLU A 3 -0.64 2.45 17.85
CA GLU A 3 0.17 2.68 16.63
C GLU A 3 1.25 1.62 16.39
N ARG A 4 1.84 1.07 17.46
CA ARG A 4 2.94 0.10 17.36
C ARG A 4 2.50 -1.30 16.92
N GLY A 5 1.24 -1.69 17.18
CA GLY A 5 0.72 -3.01 16.81
C GLY A 5 0.39 -3.12 15.33
N ILE A 6 -0.22 -2.07 14.76
CA ILE A 6 -0.59 -2.03 13.33
C ILE A 6 0.67 -1.88 12.47
N ALA A 7 1.64 -1.06 12.89
CA ALA A 7 2.90 -0.88 12.18
C ALA A 7 3.68 -2.18 11.95
N ASN A 8 3.56 -3.16 12.86
CA ASN A 8 4.22 -4.46 12.76
C ASN A 8 3.41 -5.50 11.97
N PHE A 9 2.10 -5.30 11.79
CA PHE A 9 1.26 -6.15 10.93
C PHE A 9 1.60 -5.94 9.46
N TRP A 10 1.93 -4.72 9.08
CA TRP A 10 2.42 -4.38 7.75
C TRP A 10 3.93 -4.65 7.70
N GLY A 11 4.32 -5.83 7.20
CA GLY A 11 5.75 -6.20 7.07
C GLY A 11 6.59 -5.07 6.44
N PRO A 12 7.90 -4.96 6.76
CA PRO A 12 8.63 -3.69 6.80
C PRO A 12 8.85 -2.93 5.49
N LYS A 13 8.27 -3.31 4.34
CA LYS A 13 8.53 -2.67 3.04
C LYS A 13 7.41 -2.69 2.00
N LEU A 14 6.19 -3.15 2.31
CA LEU A 14 5.16 -3.20 1.26
C LEU A 14 4.71 -1.81 0.82
N PHE A 15 4.62 -0.88 1.75
CA PHE A 15 4.02 0.43 1.47
C PHE A 15 4.97 1.62 1.70
N TYR A 16 6.01 1.54 2.55
CA TYR A 16 6.83 2.70 2.95
C TYR A 16 8.07 2.35 3.81
N ARG A 17 8.86 3.39 4.14
CA ARG A 17 9.95 3.39 5.14
C ARG A 17 9.38 3.65 6.56
N LYS A 18 9.95 3.00 7.58
CA LYS A 18 9.39 2.82 8.93
C LYS A 18 9.10 4.11 9.73
N ASP A 19 9.70 5.25 9.37
CA ASP A 19 9.84 6.38 10.30
C ASP A 19 8.80 7.49 10.09
N THR A 20 7.87 7.32 9.14
CA THR A 20 6.95 8.39 8.71
C THR A 20 5.49 7.96 8.57
N GLN A 21 5.05 6.89 9.25
CA GLN A 21 3.66 6.42 9.15
C GLN A 21 2.66 7.42 9.75
N LYS A 22 1.63 7.77 8.99
CA LYS A 22 0.42 8.44 9.49
C LYS A 22 -0.80 7.59 9.21
N TRP A 23 -1.82 7.74 10.05
CA TRP A 23 -3.11 7.08 9.89
C TRP A 23 -4.21 8.12 9.81
N GLY A 24 -5.08 7.97 8.82
CA GLY A 24 -6.37 8.65 8.78
C GLY A 24 -7.45 7.84 9.52
N LEU A 25 -8.71 8.20 9.32
CA LEU A 25 -9.83 7.48 9.94
C LEU A 25 -10.01 6.05 9.40
N SER A 26 -9.52 5.77 8.20
CA SER A 26 -9.76 4.50 7.50
C SER A 26 -8.56 3.95 6.72
N PHE A 27 -7.51 4.75 6.54
CA PHE A 27 -6.38 4.39 5.68
C PHE A 27 -5.04 4.70 6.34
N LEU A 28 -4.02 3.95 5.93
CA LEU A 28 -2.67 4.44 6.06
C LEU A 28 -2.46 5.61 5.10
N ILE A 29 -1.74 6.63 5.55
CA ILE A 29 -1.32 7.76 4.74
C ILE A 29 0.19 7.64 4.48
N ASN A 30 0.58 7.55 3.21
CA ASN A 30 1.97 7.67 2.80
C ASN A 30 2.39 9.13 2.90
N THR A 31 3.48 9.43 3.61
CA THR A 31 3.98 10.80 3.75
C THR A 31 5.09 11.15 2.77
N GLU A 32 5.56 10.16 2.01
CA GLU A 32 6.67 10.26 1.07
C GLU A 32 6.28 9.61 -0.26
N LEU A 33 7.08 9.88 -1.29
CA LEU A 33 6.95 9.20 -2.58
C LEU A 33 7.26 7.71 -2.40
N THR A 34 6.35 6.82 -2.82
CA THR A 34 6.60 5.38 -2.73
C THR A 34 7.52 4.92 -3.87
N PRO A 35 8.25 3.80 -3.72
CA PRO A 35 9.10 3.25 -4.78
C PRO A 35 8.34 2.97 -6.09
N GLU A 36 7.07 2.58 -5.98
CA GLU A 36 6.18 2.29 -7.11
C GLU A 36 5.61 3.57 -7.76
N GLY A 37 5.77 4.73 -7.12
CA GLY A 37 5.45 6.03 -7.70
C GLY A 37 4.23 6.75 -7.11
N ARG A 38 3.64 6.26 -6.02
CA ARG A 38 2.53 6.95 -5.33
C ARG A 38 3.01 8.23 -4.67
N SER A 39 2.21 9.27 -4.76
CA SER A 39 2.54 10.59 -4.23
C SER A 39 2.52 10.62 -2.70
N PRO A 40 3.30 11.52 -2.05
CA PRO A 40 3.04 11.93 -0.68
C PRO A 40 1.57 12.34 -0.51
N GLY A 41 0.93 11.90 0.57
CA GLY A 41 -0.49 12.07 0.85
C GLY A 41 -1.41 10.98 0.28
N SER A 42 -0.86 10.00 -0.47
CA SER A 42 -1.65 8.87 -0.95
C SER A 42 -2.10 7.94 0.18
N LEU A 43 -3.27 7.33 0.00
CA LEU A 43 -3.91 6.45 0.97
C LEU A 43 -3.71 4.99 0.58
N ALA A 44 -3.56 4.10 1.56
CA ALA A 44 -3.33 2.68 1.35
C ALA A 44 -4.05 1.82 2.38
N TRP A 45 -4.47 0.63 1.97
CA TRP A 45 -4.87 -0.45 2.86
C TRP A 45 -4.74 -1.81 2.17
N ALA A 46 -4.92 -2.88 2.93
CA ALA A 46 -5.04 -4.22 2.39
C ALA A 46 -6.03 -5.09 3.16
N GLY A 47 -6.47 -6.15 2.50
CA GLY A 47 -7.33 -7.19 3.04
C GLY A 47 -6.63 -8.56 3.04
N LEU A 48 -7.18 -9.46 3.84
CA LEU A 48 -6.56 -10.74 4.21
C LEU A 48 -6.20 -11.62 3.02
N ALA A 49 -7.05 -11.65 1.99
CA ALA A 49 -6.84 -12.47 0.78
C ALA A 49 -5.85 -11.84 -0.21
N ASN A 50 -4.79 -11.19 0.27
CA ASN A 50 -3.83 -10.40 -0.51
C ASN A 50 -4.52 -9.43 -1.48
N THR A 51 -5.50 -8.68 -0.96
CA THR A 51 -6.19 -7.60 -1.70
C THR A 51 -5.59 -6.27 -1.28
N TYR A 52 -5.18 -5.41 -2.22
CA TYR A 52 -4.56 -4.12 -1.93
C TYR A 52 -5.32 -3.00 -2.63
N PHE A 53 -5.49 -1.87 -1.96
CA PHE A 53 -6.18 -0.72 -2.54
C PHE A 53 -5.54 0.60 -2.13
N TRP A 54 -5.53 1.55 -3.06
CA TRP A 54 -4.91 2.85 -2.86
C TRP A 54 -5.65 3.97 -3.56
N ILE A 55 -5.48 5.18 -3.01
CA ILE A 55 -6.06 6.42 -3.53
C ILE A 55 -4.93 7.46 -3.56
N ASP A 56 -4.62 7.99 -4.73
CA ASP A 56 -3.66 9.07 -4.91
C ASP A 56 -4.38 10.34 -5.40
N PRO A 57 -4.72 11.26 -4.48
CA PRO A 57 -5.43 12.48 -4.85
C PRO A 57 -4.57 13.45 -5.67
N VAL A 58 -3.24 13.36 -5.59
CA VAL A 58 -2.32 14.25 -6.32
C VAL A 58 -2.30 13.87 -7.80
N LYS A 59 -2.10 12.59 -8.12
CA LYS A 59 -2.14 12.11 -9.52
C LYS A 59 -3.54 11.76 -10.01
N ARG A 60 -4.56 11.90 -9.15
CA ARG A 60 -5.97 11.60 -9.44
C ARG A 60 -6.20 10.18 -9.95
N VAL A 61 -5.49 9.22 -9.36
CA VAL A 61 -5.61 7.79 -9.68
C VAL A 61 -6.03 7.01 -8.44
N THR A 62 -6.86 5.99 -8.64
CA THR A 62 -7.18 4.99 -7.62
C THR A 62 -6.91 3.61 -8.19
N GLY A 63 -6.59 2.66 -7.32
CA GLY A 63 -6.30 1.30 -7.74
C GLY A 63 -6.77 0.28 -6.74
N VAL A 64 -7.13 -0.88 -7.28
CA VAL A 64 -7.52 -2.06 -6.50
C VAL A 64 -6.87 -3.27 -7.17
N PHE A 65 -6.15 -4.05 -6.38
CA PHE A 65 -5.60 -5.35 -6.74
C PHE A 65 -6.28 -6.42 -5.89
N LEU A 66 -6.93 -7.38 -6.52
CA LEU A 66 -7.73 -8.40 -5.83
C LEU A 66 -7.22 -9.79 -6.16
N THR A 67 -7.02 -10.60 -5.13
CA THR A 67 -6.75 -12.03 -5.29
C THR A 67 -7.62 -12.82 -4.31
N GLN A 68 -7.52 -14.15 -4.38
CA GLN A 68 -8.12 -15.10 -3.43
C GLN A 68 -7.03 -15.98 -2.84
N ILE A 69 -5.88 -15.39 -2.53
CA ILE A 69 -4.68 -16.11 -2.09
C ILE A 69 -4.51 -15.95 -0.59
N LEU A 70 -4.21 -17.07 0.09
CA LEU A 70 -3.81 -17.14 1.49
C LEU A 70 -2.53 -17.97 1.62
N PRO A 71 -1.69 -17.74 2.65
CA PRO A 71 -1.85 -16.77 3.74
C PRO A 71 -1.67 -15.32 3.28
N PHE A 72 -2.06 -14.37 4.13
CA PHE A 72 -1.80 -12.95 3.91
C PHE A 72 -0.29 -12.68 3.86
N PHE A 73 0.13 -11.72 3.02
CA PHE A 73 1.54 -11.52 2.63
C PHE A 73 2.15 -12.70 1.87
N ASP A 74 1.37 -13.31 0.98
CA ASP A 74 1.96 -14.23 0.00
C ASP A 74 2.95 -13.45 -0.88
N LEU A 75 4.15 -14.01 -1.04
CA LEU A 75 5.25 -13.32 -1.70
C LEU A 75 4.95 -13.05 -3.19
N LYS A 76 4.26 -13.99 -3.86
CA LYS A 76 3.92 -13.85 -5.29
C LYS A 76 2.83 -12.81 -5.47
N ALA A 77 1.79 -12.85 -4.64
CA ALA A 77 0.72 -11.86 -4.67
C ALA A 77 1.25 -10.45 -4.37
N THR A 78 2.14 -10.33 -3.39
CA THR A 78 2.77 -9.06 -3.02
C THR A 78 3.63 -8.50 -4.14
N ASN A 79 4.47 -9.31 -4.79
CA ASN A 79 5.30 -8.87 -5.91
C ASN A 79 4.45 -8.48 -7.12
N ALA A 80 3.44 -9.29 -7.46
CA ALA A 80 2.52 -8.98 -8.56
C ALA A 80 1.78 -7.66 -8.32
N PHE A 81 1.36 -7.38 -7.08
CA PHE A 81 0.77 -6.10 -6.72
C PHE A 81 1.74 -4.93 -6.94
N ARG A 82 3.00 -5.04 -6.50
CA ARG A 82 4.01 -3.98 -6.70
C ARG A 82 4.30 -3.72 -8.18
N ASP A 83 4.43 -4.79 -8.97
CA ASP A 83 4.66 -4.68 -10.41
C ASP A 83 3.46 -4.02 -11.10
N PHE A 84 2.24 -4.40 -10.71
CA PHE A 84 1.00 -3.79 -11.19
C PHE A 84 0.92 -2.31 -10.82
N GLU A 85 1.14 -1.94 -9.56
CA GLU A 85 1.13 -0.55 -9.10
C GLU A 85 2.16 0.28 -9.87
N ALA A 86 3.40 -0.19 -9.97
CA ALA A 86 4.46 0.51 -10.70
C ALA A 86 4.15 0.65 -12.20
N ALA A 87 3.49 -0.34 -12.82
CA ALA A 87 3.06 -0.24 -14.21
C ALA A 87 1.98 0.82 -14.43
N VAL A 88 0.99 0.90 -13.51
CA VAL A 88 -0.03 1.97 -13.53
C VAL A 88 0.66 3.33 -13.48
N TYR A 89 1.56 3.56 -12.53
CA TYR A 89 2.21 4.86 -12.37
C TYR A 89 3.17 5.24 -13.49
N ARG A 90 3.79 4.28 -14.19
CA ARG A 90 4.58 4.55 -15.39
C ARG A 90 3.74 4.97 -16.59
N ALA A 91 2.45 4.63 -16.60
CA ALA A 91 1.54 4.94 -17.69
C ALA A 91 0.75 6.25 -17.51
N LEU A 92 0.91 6.91 -16.35
CA LEU A 92 0.34 8.24 -16.04
C LEU A 92 1.28 9.35 -16.51
#